data_AF-A0A965Q2X8-F1
#
_entry.id   AF-A0A965Q2X8-F1
#
_cell.length_a   1.000
_cell.length_b   1.000
_cell.length_c   1.000
_cell.angle_alpha   90.00
_cell.angle_beta   90.00
_cell.angle_gamma   90.00
#
_symmetry.space_group_name_H-M   'P 1'
#
loop_
_entity.id
_entity.type
_entity.pdbx_description
1 polymer ?
#
loop_
_entity_poly.entity_id
_entity_poly.type
_entity_poly.pdbx_seq_one_letter_code
_entity_poly.pdbx_strand_id
1 'polypeptide(L)'
;MPAEESIEEVGTTVGSKADVIAKFKRGEGDTGSPEVQIALLTRRLEQLKTHFDKHSLDKHSKRGLLKIVSQRKRLLSYLRNEDITRYRTLIGELGLRK
;
A
#
# COMPACT_ATOMS: atom_id res chain seq x y z
N MET A 1 30.32 14.29 -21.04
CA MET A 1 30.18 13.22 -20.04
C MET A 1 28.71 12.80 -20.00
N PRO A 2 28.39 11.56 -20.41
CA PRO A 2 27.05 10.98 -20.33
C PRO A 2 26.81 10.35 -18.94
N ALA A 3 25.56 9.91 -18.71
CA ALA A 3 25.00 9.13 -17.59
C ALA A 3 24.07 9.94 -16.66
N GLU A 4 22.75 9.78 -16.85
CA GLU A 4 21.84 9.08 -15.90
C GLU A 4 21.30 10.07 -14.83
N GLU A 5 20.01 10.30 -14.62
CA GLU A 5 18.87 9.40 -14.58
C GLU A 5 17.64 10.03 -15.23
N SER A 6 16.97 9.21 -16.03
CA SER A 6 15.58 9.32 -16.42
C SER A 6 14.71 9.67 -15.21
N ILE A 7 14.13 10.87 -15.23
CA ILE A 7 12.98 11.18 -14.39
C ILE A 7 11.80 10.43 -15.03
N GLU A 8 11.69 9.13 -14.73
CA GLU A 8 10.54 8.34 -15.12
C GLU A 8 9.29 8.88 -14.44
N GLU A 9 8.36 9.28 -15.29
CA GLU A 9 6.98 9.56 -14.98
C GLU A 9 6.37 8.47 -14.08
N VAL A 10 6.01 8.81 -12.85
CA VAL A 10 5.09 7.95 -12.07
C VAL A 10 3.94 8.79 -11.52
N GLY A 11 3.28 9.47 -12.44
CA GLY A 11 1.87 9.83 -12.32
C GLY A 11 1.02 8.62 -12.68
N THR A 12 0.58 7.85 -11.69
CA THR A 12 -0.50 6.84 -11.75
C THR A 12 -0.72 6.16 -13.12
N THR A 13 0.19 5.28 -13.54
CA THR A 13 -0.09 4.38 -14.67
C THR A 13 -0.98 3.23 -14.17
N VAL A 14 -2.11 3.05 -14.84
CA VAL A 14 -3.22 2.17 -14.47
C VAL A 14 -2.80 0.69 -14.28
N GLY A 15 -1.65 0.26 -14.81
CA GLY A 15 -1.15 -1.10 -14.67
C GLY A 15 -0.89 -1.53 -13.21
N SER A 16 -0.30 -0.64 -12.40
CA SER A 16 0.19 -1.01 -11.08
C SER A 16 -0.88 -1.19 -10.00
N LYS A 17 -1.99 -0.45 -10.10
CA LYS A 17 -3.14 -0.64 -9.19
C LYS A 17 -4.00 -1.81 -9.64
N ALA A 18 -4.21 -1.96 -10.95
CA ALA A 18 -5.02 -3.04 -11.50
C ALA A 18 -4.47 -4.42 -11.12
N ASP A 19 -3.15 -4.62 -11.16
CA ASP A 19 -2.51 -5.88 -10.77
C ASP A 19 -2.71 -6.24 -9.30
N VAL A 20 -2.60 -5.25 -8.41
CA VAL A 20 -2.82 -5.45 -6.97
C VAL A 20 -4.29 -5.80 -6.70
N ILE A 21 -5.20 -5.08 -7.36
CA ILE A 21 -6.62 -5.36 -7.22
C ILE A 21 -6.92 -6.74 -7.83
N ALA A 22 -6.32 -7.15 -8.94
CA ALA A 22 -6.50 -8.48 -9.53
C ALA A 22 -6.00 -9.62 -8.62
N LYS A 23 -4.88 -9.43 -7.91
CA LYS A 23 -4.31 -10.45 -7.00
C LYS A 23 -5.11 -10.64 -5.71
N PHE A 24 -5.71 -9.58 -5.19
CA PHE A 24 -6.40 -9.61 -3.88
C PHE A 24 -7.93 -9.48 -4.00
N LYS A 25 -8.49 -9.50 -5.22
CA LYS A 25 -9.94 -9.54 -5.47
C LYS A 25 -10.50 -10.88 -5.02
N ARG A 26 -11.55 -10.86 -4.18
CA ARG A 26 -12.38 -12.05 -3.91
C ARG A 26 -13.46 -12.32 -4.96
N GLY A 27 -13.79 -11.32 -5.77
CA GLY A 27 -14.82 -11.43 -6.79
C GLY A 27 -14.64 -10.42 -7.92
N GLU A 28 -15.35 -10.66 -9.02
CA GLU A 28 -15.29 -9.89 -10.27
C GLU A 28 -15.95 -8.51 -10.11
N GLY A 29 -15.28 -7.60 -9.39
CA GLY A 29 -15.79 -6.27 -9.05
C GLY A 29 -15.40 -5.78 -7.66
N ASP A 30 -14.80 -6.64 -6.84
CA ASP A 30 -14.51 -6.31 -5.46
C ASP A 30 -13.29 -5.39 -5.34
N THR A 31 -13.56 -4.08 -5.31
CA THR A 31 -12.56 -3.01 -5.17
C THR A 31 -12.55 -2.43 -3.76
N GLY A 32 -13.56 -2.74 -2.95
CA GLY A 32 -13.77 -2.20 -1.61
C GLY A 32 -13.33 -3.13 -0.49
N SER A 33 -13.07 -4.41 -0.77
CA SER A 33 -12.67 -5.38 0.24
C SER A 33 -11.48 -4.90 1.10
N PRO A 34 -11.48 -5.16 2.43
CA PRO A 34 -10.42 -4.75 3.33
C PRO A 34 -9.02 -5.20 2.86
N GLU A 35 -8.98 -6.32 2.15
CA GLU A 35 -7.79 -6.97 1.65
C GLU A 35 -7.14 -6.18 0.51
N VAL A 36 -7.95 -5.82 -0.49
CA VAL A 36 -7.56 -4.95 -1.60
C VAL A 36 -7.09 -3.58 -1.07
N GLN A 37 -7.82 -3.01 -0.11
CA GLN A 37 -7.45 -1.73 0.48
C GLN A 37 -6.10 -1.79 1.22
N ILE A 38 -5.84 -2.85 1.99
CA ILE A 38 -4.55 -3.03 2.69
C ILE A 38 -3.41 -3.17 1.69
N ALA A 39 -3.61 -3.92 0.60
CA ALA A 39 -2.60 -4.09 -0.43
C ALA A 39 -2.28 -2.77 -1.15
N LEU A 40 -3.31 -1.98 -1.50
CA LEU A 40 -3.14 -0.65 -2.09
C LEU A 40 -2.43 0.33 -1.15
N LEU A 41 -2.80 0.35 0.13
CA LEU A 41 -2.17 1.21 1.14
C LEU A 41 -0.71 0.82 1.37
N THR A 42 -0.40 -0.48 1.37
CA THR A 42 0.97 -0.99 1.56
C THR A 42 1.86 -0.56 0.40
N ARG A 43 1.40 -0.72 -0.84
CA ARG A 43 2.13 -0.23 -2.02
C ARG A 43 2.36 1.27 -1.97
N ARG A 44 1.34 2.05 -1.57
CA ARG A 44 1.47 3.50 -1.43
C ARG A 44 2.50 3.88 -0.37
N LEU A 45 2.57 3.11 0.72
CA LEU A 45 3.52 3.30 1.82
C LEU A 45 4.97 3.04 1.35
N GLU A 46 5.21 2.01 0.55
CA GLU A 46 6.52 1.72 -0.06
C GLU A 46 6.99 2.85 -1.00
N GLN A 47 6.08 3.37 -1.84
CA GLN A 47 6.37 4.51 -2.71
C GLN A 47 6.72 5.77 -1.91
N LEU A 48 5.91 6.08 -0.88
CA LEU A 48 6.15 7.22 0.00
C LEU A 48 7.46 7.08 0.79
N LYS A 49 7.80 5.87 1.25
CA LYS A 49 9.05 5.61 1.96
C LYS A 49 10.26 6.01 1.10
N THR A 50 10.27 5.56 -0.16
CA THR A 50 11.32 5.92 -1.14
C THR A 50 11.40 7.43 -1.37
N HIS A 51 10.26 8.13 -1.38
CA HIS A 51 10.21 9.59 -1.50
C HIS A 51 10.81 10.31 -0.27
N PHE A 52 10.55 9.82 0.94
CA PHE A 52 11.12 10.42 2.17
C PHE A 52 12.61 10.18 2.35
N ASP A 53 13.14 9.07 1.81
CA ASP A 53 14.59 8.83 1.81
C ASP A 53 15.32 9.91 0.99
N LYS A 54 14.71 10.41 -0.10
CA LYS A 54 15.22 11.55 -0.89
C LYS A 54 14.87 12.92 -0.27
N HIS A 55 13.72 13.04 0.40
CA HIS A 55 13.21 14.31 0.96
C HIS A 55 12.91 14.21 2.46
N SER A 56 13.95 14.16 3.28
CA SER A 56 13.85 13.96 4.73
C SER A 56 13.20 15.12 5.50
N LEU A 57 13.19 16.34 4.94
CA LEU A 57 12.68 17.56 5.59
C LEU A 57 11.17 17.81 5.37
N ASP A 58 10.49 17.05 4.51
CA ASP A 58 9.06 17.27 4.24
C ASP A 58 8.17 16.76 5.40
N LYS A 59 7.68 17.69 6.22
CA LYS A 59 6.81 17.41 7.36
C LYS A 59 5.33 17.24 6.98
N HIS A 60 4.88 17.88 5.90
CA HIS A 60 3.48 17.80 5.46
C HIS A 60 3.18 16.42 4.89
N SER A 61 4.08 15.91 4.07
CA SER A 61 3.95 14.57 3.52
C SER A 61 4.08 13.50 4.62
N LYS A 62 4.96 13.68 5.63
CA LYS A 62 5.06 12.74 6.78
C LYS A 62 3.74 12.60 7.52
N ARG A 63 2.97 13.68 7.66
CA ARG A 63 1.62 13.62 8.24
C ARG A 63 0.65 12.81 7.38
N GLY A 64 0.77 12.89 6.05
CA GLY A 64 0.03 12.03 5.11
C GLY A 64 0.40 10.55 5.25
N LEU A 65 1.69 10.25 5.41
CA LEU A 65 2.18 8.89 5.66
C LEU A 65 1.60 8.30 6.95
N LEU A 66 1.61 9.06 8.05
CA LEU A 66 1.04 8.61 9.33
C LEU A 66 -0.46 8.29 9.22
N LYS A 67 -1.22 9.07 8.42
CA LYS A 67 -2.63 8.77 8.13
C LYS A 67 -2.81 7.45 7.37
N ILE A 68 -1.94 7.16 6.40
CA ILE A 68 -1.98 5.89 5.64
C ILE A 68 -1.67 4.70 6.56
N VAL A 69 -0.66 4.84 7.42
CA VAL A 69 -0.31 3.82 8.42
C VAL A 69 -1.47 3.56 9.39
N SER A 70 -2.12 4.61 9.89
CA SER A 70 -3.23 4.47 10.83
C SER A 70 -4.47 3.84 10.18
N GLN A 71 -4.77 4.21 8.92
CA GLN A 71 -5.85 3.59 8.15
C GLN A 71 -5.59 2.09 7.92
N ARG A 72 -4.37 1.71 7.53
CA ARG A 72 -3.98 0.30 7.37
C ARG A 72 -4.11 -0.47 8.68
N LYS A 73 -3.66 0.12 9.79
CA LYS A 73 -3.77 -0.49 11.13
C LYS A 73 -5.24 -0.71 11.52
N ARG A 74 -6.13 0.24 11.22
CA ARG A 74 -7.57 0.11 11.49
C ARG A 74 -8.20 -1.02 10.68
N LEU A 75 -7.87 -1.14 9.39
CA LEU A 75 -8.37 -2.24 8.53
C LEU A 75 -7.86 -3.60 8.98
N LEU A 76 -6.59 -3.71 9.38
CA LEU A 76 -6.02 -4.93 9.95
C LEU A 76 -6.70 -5.33 11.27
N SER A 77 -6.96 -4.36 12.15
CA SER A 77 -7.72 -4.63 13.39
C SER A 77 -9.15 -5.07 13.10
N TYR A 78 -9.79 -4.49 12.09
CA TYR A 78 -11.13 -4.89 11.66
C TYR A 78 -11.15 -6.34 11.15
N LEU A 79 -10.27 -6.68 10.20
CA LEU A 79 -10.12 -8.05 9.71
C LEU A 79 -9.81 -9.04 10.83
N ARG A 80 -8.94 -8.67 11.78
CA ARG A 80 -8.63 -9.53 12.93
C ARG A 80 -9.85 -9.83 13.80
N ASN A 81 -10.76 -8.88 13.96
CA ASN A 81 -11.97 -9.05 14.77
C ASN A 81 -13.07 -9.82 14.02
N GLU A 82 -13.17 -9.62 12.71
CA GLU A 82 -14.19 -10.30 11.89
C GLU A 82 -13.77 -11.73 11.53
N ASP A 83 -12.53 -11.93 11.08
CA ASP A 83 -12.02 -13.22 10.63
C ASP A 83 -10.49 -13.34 10.75
N ILE A 84 -10.06 -14.11 11.76
CA ILE A 84 -8.65 -14.36 12.06
C ILE A 84 -7.95 -15.12 10.92
N THR A 85 -8.66 -15.97 10.18
CA THR A 85 -8.08 -16.79 9.11
C THR A 85 -7.70 -15.91 7.92
N ARG A 86 -8.60 -15.00 7.53
CA ARG A 86 -8.34 -13.97 6.52
C ARG A 86 -7.22 -13.02 6.94
N TYR A 87 -7.21 -12.61 8.20
CA TYR A 87 -6.13 -11.78 8.73
C TYR A 87 -4.74 -12.46 8.64
N ARG A 88 -4.66 -13.76 8.98
CA ARG A 88 -3.40 -14.52 8.96
C ARG A 88 -2.88 -14.76 7.54
N THR A 89 -3.77 -15.16 6.63
CA THR A 89 -3.43 -15.36 5.21
C THR A 89 -2.90 -14.06 4.60
N LEU A 90 -3.61 -12.96 4.84
CA LEU A 90 -3.24 -11.64 4.31
C LEU A 90 -1.91 -11.12 4.87
N ILE A 91 -1.65 -11.33 6.16
CA ILE A 91 -0.34 -10.99 6.74
C ILE A 91 0.78 -11.84 6.15
N GLY A 92 0.53 -13.12 5.88
CA GLY A 92 1.48 -14.01 5.23
C GLY A 92 1.82 -13.54 3.82
N GLU A 93 0.80 -13.19 3.02
CA GLU A 93 0.96 -12.71 1.65
C GLU A 93 1.68 -11.36 1.57
N LEU A 94 1.38 -10.43 2.48
CA LEU A 94 2.01 -9.11 2.50
C LEU A 94 3.32 -9.05 3.29
N GLY A 95 3.73 -10.14 3.94
CA GLY A 95 4.96 -10.18 4.74
C GLY A 95 5.00 -9.17 5.91
N LEU A 96 3.83 -8.71 6.37
CA LEU A 96 3.73 -7.66 7.38
C LEU A 96 4.02 -8.23 8.77
N ARG A 97 5.27 -8.12 9.22
CA ARG A 97 5.66 -8.48 10.60
C ARG A 97 5.16 -7.41 11.59
N LYS A 98 4.68 -7.90 12.73
CA LYS A 98 4.19 -7.10 13.86
C LYS A 98 5.35 -6.55 14.67
#